data_AF-G8QZ41-F1
#
_entry.id   AF-G8QZ41-F1
#
_cell.length_a   1.000
_cell.length_b   1.000
_cell.length_c   1.000
_cell.angle_alpha   90.00
_cell.angle_beta   90.00
_cell.angle_gamma   90.00
#
_symmetry.space_group_name_H-M   'P 1'
#
loop_
_entity.id
_entity.type
_entity.pdbx_description
1 polymer ?
#
loop_
_entity_poly.entity_id
_entity_poly.type
_entity_poly.pdbx_seq_one_letter_code
_entity_poly.pdbx_strand_id
1 'polypeptide(L)'
;MVYILWIGFAVGVGLLGQKRKIGFGWAFFWAIIVSPLIGLIIVLLSDKPQAHHYKVHEDQGKKEEYKRNFEKAIGHYQDALYHLENDYKNLKSSEDRSRQQLIQHLQSKVEKLREKVVSIS
;
A
#
# COMPACT_ATOMS: atom_id res chain seq x y z
N MET A 1 26.22 14.90 -27.25
CA MET A 1 26.23 13.43 -27.14
C MET A 1 26.27 12.94 -25.68
N VAL A 2 27.25 13.37 -24.86
CA VAL A 2 27.37 12.91 -23.45
C VAL A 2 26.13 13.19 -22.58
N TYR A 3 25.50 14.36 -22.72
CA TYR A 3 24.31 14.71 -21.94
C TYR A 3 23.06 13.86 -22.26
N ILE A 4 22.91 13.40 -23.50
CA ILE A 4 21.77 12.53 -23.90
C ILE A 4 21.93 11.16 -23.26
N LEU A 5 23.16 10.65 -23.23
CA LEU A 5 23.50 9.37 -22.60
C LEU A 5 23.32 9.44 -21.08
N TRP A 6 23.69 10.57 -20.46
CA TRP A 6 23.45 10.84 -19.04
C TRP A 6 21.97 10.85 -18.67
N ILE A 7 21.13 11.55 -19.45
CA ILE A 7 19.67 11.58 -19.25
C ILE A 7 19.08 10.17 -19.41
N GLY A 8 19.55 9.39 -20.40
CA GLY A 8 19.13 8.00 -20.58
C GLY A 8 19.41 7.13 -19.35
N PHE A 9 20.60 7.24 -18.75
CA PHE A 9 20.92 6.54 -17.50
C PHE A 9 20.05 7.00 -16.33
N ALA A 10 19.80 8.31 -16.21
CA ALA A 10 18.94 8.84 -15.15
C ALA A 10 17.49 8.30 -15.25
N VAL A 11 16.93 8.22 -16.47
CA VAL A 11 15.61 7.61 -16.69
C VAL A 11 15.61 6.14 -16.25
N GLY A 12 16.67 5.37 -16.57
CA GLY A 12 16.80 3.99 -16.13
C GLY A 12 16.80 3.84 -14.60
N VAL A 13 17.54 4.71 -13.89
CA VAL A 13 17.55 4.76 -12.42
C VAL A 13 16.17 5.12 -11.87
N GLY A 14 15.47 6.08 -12.50
CA GLY A 14 14.10 6.45 -12.15
C GLY A 14 13.14 5.27 -12.26
N LEU A 15 13.18 4.52 -13.37
CA LEU A 15 12.34 3.34 -13.59
C LEU A 15 12.60 2.24 -12.54
N LEU A 16 13.84 2.04 -12.13
CA LEU A 16 14.17 1.14 -11.02
C LEU A 16 13.66 1.65 -9.68
N GLY A 17 13.71 2.97 -9.46
CA GLY A 17 13.18 3.65 -8.28
C GLY A 17 11.65 3.59 -8.16
N GLN A 18 10.92 3.43 -9.26
CA GLN A 18 9.45 3.34 -9.24
C GLN A 18 8.93 2.17 -8.38
N LYS A 19 9.68 1.07 -8.31
CA LYS A 19 9.31 -0.10 -7.50
C LYS A 19 9.77 0.00 -6.04
N ARG A 20 10.39 1.12 -5.64
CA ARG A 20 10.94 1.36 -4.31
C ARG A 20 10.18 2.47 -3.60
N LYS A 21 10.31 2.54 -2.27
CA LYS A 21 9.61 3.53 -1.44
C LYS A 21 9.91 4.98 -1.85
N ILE A 22 11.10 5.23 -2.40
CA ILE A 22 11.52 6.54 -2.91
C ILE A 22 10.71 7.00 -4.14
N GLY A 23 10.21 6.07 -4.96
CA GLY A 23 9.43 6.36 -6.16
C GLY A 23 10.27 6.92 -7.33
N PHE A 24 9.63 7.02 -8.50
CA PHE A 24 10.28 7.46 -9.74
C PHE A 24 10.82 8.90 -9.67
N GLY A 25 10.00 9.84 -9.19
CA GLY A 25 10.33 11.27 -9.22
C GLY A 25 11.56 11.62 -8.40
N TRP A 26 11.65 11.11 -7.18
CA TRP A 26 12.82 11.34 -6.32
C TRP A 26 14.06 10.58 -6.81
N ALA A 27 13.91 9.34 -7.28
CA ALA A 27 15.02 8.58 -7.86
C ALA A 27 15.64 9.28 -9.07
N PHE A 28 14.80 9.79 -9.98
CA PHE A 28 15.21 10.51 -11.17
C PHE A 28 15.87 11.85 -10.84
N PHE A 29 15.31 12.61 -9.89
CA PHE A 29 15.84 13.88 -9.43
C PHE A 29 17.27 13.75 -8.88
N TRP A 30 17.49 12.77 -7.99
CA TRP A 30 18.82 12.49 -7.44
C TRP A 30 19.81 11.98 -8.49
N ALA A 31 19.34 11.20 -9.46
CA ALA A 31 20.17 10.69 -10.56
C ALA A 31 20.64 11.80 -11.53
N ILE A 32 19.81 12.83 -11.77
CA ILE A 32 20.19 13.98 -12.61
C ILE A 32 21.15 14.92 -11.88
N ILE A 33 20.86 15.23 -10.60
CA ILE A 33 21.58 16.26 -9.85
C ILE A 33 22.97 15.80 -9.42
N VAL A 34 23.08 14.57 -8.91
CA VAL A 34 24.33 14.12 -8.27
C VAL A 34 25.15 13.28 -9.23
N SER A 35 24.61 12.12 -9.61
CA SER A 35 25.05 11.31 -10.74
C SER A 35 24.12 10.10 -10.85
N PRO A 36 24.00 9.47 -12.04
CA PRO A 36 23.19 8.27 -12.20
C PRO A 36 23.68 7.12 -11.29
N LEU A 37 24.99 7.02 -11.05
CA LEU A 37 25.59 6.04 -10.14
C LEU A 37 25.13 6.25 -8.69
N ILE A 38 25.17 7.49 -8.20
CA ILE A 38 24.76 7.81 -6.83
C ILE A 38 23.24 7.69 -6.66
N GLY A 39 22.46 8.13 -7.66
CA GLY A 39 21.02 7.91 -7.70
C GLY A 39 20.65 6.42 -7.64
N LEU A 40 21.40 5.56 -8.33
CA LEU A 40 21.20 4.12 -8.29
C LEU A 40 21.46 3.53 -6.89
N ILE A 41 22.52 3.95 -6.21
CA ILE A 41 22.84 3.52 -4.85
C ILE A 41 21.70 3.89 -3.89
N ILE A 42 21.18 5.12 -3.98
CA ILE A 42 20.05 5.59 -3.17
C ILE A 42 18.80 4.73 -3.43
N VAL A 43 18.50 4.44 -4.70
CA VAL A 43 17.38 3.56 -5.07
C VAL A 43 17.53 2.15 -4.51
N LEU A 44 18.75 1.58 -4.55
CA LEU A 44 19.02 0.24 -4.06
C LEU A 44 18.93 0.15 -2.53
N LEU A 45 19.38 1.19 -1.82
CA LEU A 45 19.25 1.33 -0.36
C LEU A 45 17.81 1.63 0.07
N SER A 46 16.95 2.09 -0.84
CA SER A 46 15.54 2.34 -0.53
C SER A 46 14.79 1.04 -0.28
N ASP A 47 14.11 0.98 0.86
CA ASP A 47 13.26 -0.14 1.24
C ASP A 47 12.21 -0.43 0.17
N LYS A 48 11.88 -1.73 0.05
CA LYS A 48 10.72 -2.14 -0.73
C LYS A 48 9.45 -1.62 -0.06
N PRO A 49 8.46 -1.13 -0.82
CA PRO A 49 7.18 -0.78 -0.23
C PRO A 49 6.61 -2.04 0.45
N GLN A 50 6.32 -1.94 1.75
CA GLN A 50 5.66 -3.02 2.47
C GLN A 50 4.29 -3.24 1.84
N ALA A 51 4.10 -4.36 1.16
CA ALA A 51 2.81 -4.70 0.57
C ALA A 51 1.83 -4.99 1.71
N HIS A 52 0.97 -4.02 2.00
CA HIS A 52 -0.07 -4.17 3.02
C HIS A 52 -1.19 -5.04 2.42
N HIS A 53 -1.11 -6.35 2.63
CA HIS A 53 -2.05 -7.33 2.06
C HIS A 53 -3.51 -7.04 2.42
N TYR A 54 -3.77 -6.43 3.59
CA TYR A 54 -5.12 -6.04 4.01
C TYR A 54 -5.81 -5.05 3.04
N LYS A 55 -5.06 -4.17 2.35
CA LYS A 55 -5.65 -3.15 1.46
C LYS A 55 -6.38 -3.78 0.28
N VAL A 56 -5.87 -4.90 -0.23
CA VAL A 56 -6.49 -5.62 -1.35
C VAL A 56 -7.88 -6.09 -0.96
N HIS A 57 -8.04 -6.64 0.24
CA HIS A 57 -9.32 -7.10 0.76
C HIS A 57 -10.26 -5.95 1.12
N GLU A 58 -9.73 -4.83 1.62
CA GLU A 58 -10.51 -3.61 1.87
C GLU A 58 -11.12 -3.03 0.58
N ASP A 59 -10.33 -2.94 -0.50
CA ASP A 59 -10.80 -2.45 -1.81
C ASP A 59 -11.82 -3.40 -2.44
N GLN A 60 -11.67 -4.71 -2.27
CA GLN A 60 -12.67 -5.69 -2.68
C GLN A 60 -13.98 -5.53 -1.89
N GLY A 61 -13.90 -5.34 -0.57
CA GLY A 61 -15.07 -5.07 0.27
C GLY A 61 -15.82 -3.81 -0.15
N LYS A 62 -15.10 -2.72 -0.45
CA LYS A 62 -15.70 -1.47 -0.97
C LYS A 62 -16.40 -1.71 -2.30
N LYS A 63 -15.78 -2.43 -3.22
CA LYS A 63 -16.35 -2.75 -4.53
C LYS A 63 -17.66 -3.55 -4.42
N GLU A 64 -17.72 -4.53 -3.52
CA GLU A 64 -18.94 -5.30 -3.29
C GLU A 64 -20.02 -4.50 -2.53
N GLU A 65 -19.62 -3.59 -1.64
CA GLU A 65 -20.53 -2.63 -0.99
C GLU A 65 -21.22 -1.72 -2.02
N TYR A 66 -20.48 -1.21 -3.01
CA TYR A 66 -21.06 -0.44 -4.13
C TYR A 66 -22.05 -1.25 -4.98
N LYS A 67 -21.81 -2.56 -5.11
CA LYS A 67 -22.72 -3.48 -5.80
C LYS A 67 -23.95 -3.87 -4.97
N ARG A 68 -24.09 -3.36 -3.73
CA ARG A 68 -25.09 -3.75 -2.73
C ARG A 68 -25.02 -5.23 -2.32
N ASN A 69 -23.90 -5.90 -2.59
CA ASN A 69 -23.65 -7.27 -2.14
C ASN A 69 -23.07 -7.26 -0.72
N PHE A 70 -23.92 -6.88 0.25
CA PHE A 70 -23.47 -6.63 1.62
C PHE A 70 -22.91 -7.89 2.32
N GLU A 71 -23.45 -9.09 2.05
CA GLU A 71 -22.90 -10.35 2.60
C GLU A 71 -21.45 -10.60 2.15
N LYS A 72 -21.18 -10.43 0.85
CA LYS A 72 -19.81 -10.61 0.31
C LYS A 72 -18.88 -9.49 0.76
N ALA A 73 -19.39 -8.26 0.86
CA ALA A 73 -18.62 -7.14 1.38
C ALA A 73 -18.17 -7.40 2.82
N ILE A 74 -19.04 -7.95 3.68
CA ILE A 74 -18.69 -8.33 5.05
C ILE A 74 -17.57 -9.37 5.05
N GLY A 75 -17.65 -10.42 4.22
CA GLY A 75 -16.58 -11.42 4.10
C GLY A 75 -15.23 -10.80 3.74
N HIS A 76 -15.19 -9.92 2.73
CA HIS A 76 -13.96 -9.24 2.34
C HIS A 76 -13.38 -8.34 3.45
N TYR A 77 -14.22 -7.64 4.22
CA TYR A 77 -13.75 -6.85 5.36
C TYR A 77 -13.26 -7.73 6.53
N GLN A 78 -13.86 -8.90 6.73
CA GLN A 78 -13.39 -9.89 7.72
C GLN A 78 -12.04 -10.48 7.32
N ASP A 79 -11.83 -10.79 6.04
CA ASP A 79 -10.53 -11.23 5.51
C ASP A 79 -9.45 -10.14 5.67
N ALA A 80 -9.82 -8.88 5.40
CA ALA A 80 -8.93 -7.74 5.63
C ALA A 80 -8.50 -7.65 7.10
N LEU A 81 -9.43 -7.83 8.03
CA LEU A 81 -9.15 -7.88 9.47
C LEU A 81 -8.25 -9.06 9.84
N TYR A 82 -8.50 -10.25 9.28
CA TYR A 82 -7.68 -11.44 9.54
C TYR A 82 -6.21 -11.22 9.15
N HIS A 83 -5.96 -10.70 7.95
CA HIS A 83 -4.60 -10.40 7.49
C HIS A 83 -3.96 -9.25 8.26
N LEU A 84 -4.73 -8.20 8.57
CA LEU A 84 -4.25 -7.08 9.39
C LEU A 84 -3.89 -7.51 10.82
N GLU A 85 -4.58 -8.52 11.37
CA GLU A 85 -4.27 -9.01 12.71
C GLU A 85 -3.06 -9.97 12.71
N ASN A 86 -2.97 -10.83 11.70
CA ASN A 86 -1.94 -11.85 11.61
C ASN A 86 -0.59 -11.34 11.10
N ASP A 87 -0.56 -10.54 10.02
CA ASP A 87 0.69 -10.02 9.42
C ASP A 87 1.46 -9.12 10.39
N TYR A 88 0.73 -8.43 11.27
CA TYR A 88 1.29 -7.45 12.21
C TYR A 88 1.58 -8.02 13.60
N LYS A 89 1.30 -9.31 13.86
CA LYS A 89 1.63 -9.96 15.14
C LYS A 89 3.14 -9.94 15.44
N ASN A 90 3.97 -9.75 14.41
CA ASN A 90 5.43 -9.75 14.49
C ASN A 90 6.09 -8.35 14.37
N LEU A 91 5.32 -7.26 14.19
CA LEU A 91 5.88 -5.90 14.05
C LEU A 91 5.92 -5.17 15.40
N LYS A 92 7.00 -4.40 15.61
CA LYS A 92 7.36 -3.75 16.88
C LYS A 92 6.40 -2.58 17.22
N SER A 93 5.96 -2.56 18.48
CA SER A 93 5.05 -1.65 19.23
C SER A 93 4.80 -0.19 18.80
N SER A 94 5.59 0.46 17.93
CA SER A 94 5.36 1.89 17.59
C SER A 94 4.26 2.12 16.53
N GLU A 95 3.82 1.09 15.80
CA GLU A 95 2.69 1.17 14.83
C GLU A 95 1.34 0.72 15.43
N ASP A 96 1.30 0.37 16.73
CA ASP A 96 0.11 -0.21 17.37
C ASP A 96 -1.12 0.71 17.31
N ARG A 97 -0.95 2.02 17.52
CA ARG A 97 -2.10 2.94 17.56
C ARG A 97 -2.80 3.06 16.21
N SER A 98 -2.04 3.25 15.13
CA SER A 98 -2.61 3.36 13.78
C SER A 98 -3.27 2.05 13.33
N ARG A 99 -2.67 0.91 13.70
CA ARG A 99 -3.27 -0.42 13.47
C ARG A 99 -4.57 -0.59 14.23
N GLN A 100 -4.60 -0.27 15.52
CA GLN A 100 -5.81 -0.37 16.35
C GLN A 100 -6.93 0.51 15.81
N GLN A 101 -6.63 1.74 15.38
CA GLN A 101 -7.60 2.61 14.72
C GLN A 101 -8.18 1.99 13.45
N LEU A 102 -7.33 1.35 12.63
CA LEU A 102 -7.77 0.69 11.40
C LEU A 102 -8.62 -0.56 11.69
N ILE A 103 -8.25 -1.37 12.68
CA ILE A 103 -9.03 -2.52 13.14
C ILE A 103 -10.42 -2.04 13.59
N GLN A 104 -10.49 -1.03 14.46
CA GLN A 104 -11.76 -0.46 14.92
C GLN A 104 -12.59 0.09 13.77
N HIS A 105 -11.96 0.76 12.80
CA HIS A 105 -12.65 1.27 11.62
C HIS A 105 -13.28 0.13 10.80
N LEU A 106 -12.50 -0.91 10.47
CA LEU A 106 -12.99 -2.08 9.73
C LEU A 106 -14.10 -2.82 10.48
N GLN A 107 -13.94 -3.02 11.80
CA GLN A 107 -14.97 -3.64 12.64
C GLN A 107 -16.27 -2.84 12.63
N SER A 108 -16.20 -1.52 12.82
CA SER A 108 -17.38 -0.65 12.76
C SER A 108 -18.08 -0.70 11.40
N LYS A 109 -17.31 -0.91 10.34
CA LYS A 109 -17.85 -1.03 8.97
C LYS A 109 -18.57 -2.35 8.78
N VAL A 110 -17.99 -3.45 9.26
CA VAL A 110 -18.63 -4.78 9.26
C VAL A 110 -19.94 -4.74 10.04
N GLU A 111 -19.95 -4.12 11.22
CA GLU A 111 -21.14 -4.02 12.07
C GLU A 111 -22.27 -3.25 11.39
N LYS A 112 -21.97 -2.06 10.85
CA LYS A 112 -22.95 -1.26 10.07
C LYS A 112 -23.50 -2.02 8.86
N LEU A 113 -22.66 -2.82 8.20
CA LEU A 113 -23.10 -3.64 7.07
C LEU A 113 -23.96 -4.82 7.52
N ARG A 114 -23.63 -5.45 8.65
CA ARG A 114 -24.45 -6.50 9.26
C ARG A 114 -25.83 -5.97 9.64
N GLU A 115 -25.92 -4.81 10.29
CA GLU A 115 -27.19 -4.17 10.61
C GLU A 115 -28.02 -3.90 9.36
N LYS A 116 -27.39 -3.39 8.28
CA LYS A 116 -28.07 -3.20 7.00
C LYS A 116 -28.59 -4.51 6.42
N VAL A 117 -27.81 -5.58 6.42
CA VAL A 117 -28.25 -6.90 5.95
C VAL A 117 -29.44 -7.39 6.75
N VAL A 118 -29.37 -7.32 8.09
CA VAL A 118 -30.46 -7.74 8.98
C VAL A 118 -31.72 -6.90 8.79
N SER A 119 -31.58 -5.59 8.50
CA SER A 119 -32.72 -4.70 8.24
C SER A 119 -33.38 -4.90 6.87
N ILE A 120 -32.67 -5.53 5.92
CA ILE A 120 -33.14 -5.76 4.54
C ILE A 120 -33.66 -7.20 4.37
N SER A 121 -33.22 -8.13 5.23
CA SER A 121 -33.70 -9.51 5.29
C SER A 121 -35.04 -9.63 6.00
#